data_AF-A0A396FH07-F1
#
_entry.id   AF-A0A396FH07-F1
#
_cell.length_a   1.000
_cell.length_b   1.000
_cell.length_c   1.000
_cell.angle_alpha   90.00
_cell.angle_beta   90.00
_cell.angle_gamma   90.00
#
_symmetry.space_group_name_H-M   'P 1'
#
loop_
_entity.id
_entity.type
_entity.pdbx_description
1 polymer ?
#
loop_
_entity_poly.entity_id
_entity_poly.type
_entity_poly.pdbx_seq_one_letter_code
_entity_poly.pdbx_strand_id
1 'polypeptide(L)' 'MRISYNKLQKLMIDNQMKRQDLMRAAEISSSVATKLNKNETVSLDVLMRICKVFHCDIGDICEVILDE' A
#
# COMPACT_ATOMS: atom_id res chain seq x y z
N MET A 1 -10.89 0.73 15.17
CA MET A 1 -10.58 0.07 13.88
C MET A 1 -9.44 0.81 13.23
N ARG A 2 -8.46 0.09 12.67
CA ARG A 2 -7.32 0.68 11.95
C ARG A 2 -7.02 -0.08 10.67
N ILE A 3 -6.43 0.60 9.68
CA ILE A 3 -5.92 -0.06 8.47
C ILE A 3 -4.51 -0.62 8.75
N SER A 4 -4.18 -1.73 8.11
CA SER A 4 -2.84 -2.33 8.13
C SER A 4 -2.38 -2.53 6.68
N TYR A 5 -1.18 -2.05 6.36
CA TYR A 5 -0.52 -2.28 5.06
C TYR A 5 0.61 -3.32 5.17
N ASN A 6 0.59 -4.18 6.19
CA ASN A 6 1.60 -5.23 6.33
C ASN A 6 1.63 -6.17 5.12
N LYS A 7 0.48 -6.42 4.48
CA LYS A 7 0.40 -7.22 3.26
C LYS A 7 1.14 -6.55 2.10
N LEU A 8 0.93 -5.25 1.88
CA LEU A 8 1.70 -4.47 0.91
C LEU A 8 3.21 -4.53 1.18
N GLN A 9 3.63 -4.41 2.44
CA GLN A 9 5.06 -4.49 2.79
C GLN A 9 5.68 -5.84 2.41
N LYS A 10 4.97 -6.95 2.65
CA LYS A 10 5.41 -8.28 2.21
C LYS A 10 5.48 -8.37 0.68
N LEU A 11 4.44 -7.90 0.00
CA LEU A 11 4.39 -7.90 -1.47
C LEU A 11 5.54 -7.10 -2.09
N MET A 12 5.90 -5.96 -1.49
CA MET A 12 7.08 -5.19 -1.89
C MET A 12 8.38 -5.96 -1.70
N ILE A 13 8.56 -6.66 -0.59
CA ILE A 13 9.75 -7.48 -0.31
C ILE A 13 9.85 -8.63 -1.33
N ASP A 14 8.75 -9.33 -1.58
CA ASP A 14 8.69 -10.46 -2.51
C ASP A 14 9.05 -10.03 -3.95
N ASN A 15 8.71 -8.80 -4.33
CA ASN A 15 9.04 -8.22 -5.63
C ASN A 15 10.34 -7.40 -5.63
N GLN A 16 11.14 -7.43 -4.55
CA GLN A 16 12.35 -6.62 -4.38
C GLN A 16 12.16 -5.11 -4.62
N MET A 17 10.95 -4.59 -4.41
CA MET A 17 10.62 -3.18 -4.61
C MET A 17 10.91 -2.35 -3.35
N LYS A 18 11.68 -1.27 -3.50
CA LYS A 18 11.85 -0.28 -2.43
C LYS A 18 10.74 0.75 -2.48
N ARG A 19 10.60 1.54 -1.41
CA ARG A 19 9.63 2.63 -1.31
C ARG A 19 9.68 3.59 -2.50
N GLN A 20 10.87 3.94 -2.99
CA GLN A 20 11.00 4.82 -4.15
C GLN A 20 10.51 4.17 -5.45
N ASP A 21 10.66 2.85 -5.58
CA ASP A 21 10.20 2.13 -6.77
C ASP A 21 8.68 2.08 -6.78
N LEU A 22 8.05 1.81 -5.63
CA LEU A 22 6.60 1.88 -5.49
C LEU A 22 6.08 3.30 -5.81
N MET A 23 6.76 4.33 -5.30
CA MET A 23 6.38 5.72 -5.58
C MET A 23 6.37 6.04 -7.08
N ARG A 24 7.40 5.59 -7.80
CA ARG A 24 7.47 5.79 -9.26
C ARG A 24 6.44 4.95 -9.99
N ALA A 25 6.32 3.66 -9.67
CA ALA A 25 5.46 2.71 -10.39
C ALA A 25 3.96 3.00 -10.18
N ALA A 26 3.56 3.37 -8.97
CA ALA A 26 2.17 3.73 -8.65
C ALA A 26 1.88 5.23 -8.79
N GLU A 27 2.86 6.03 -9.21
CA GLU A 27 2.77 7.50 -9.34
C GLU A 27 2.29 8.20 -8.05
N ILE A 28 2.72 7.70 -6.88
CA ILE A 28 2.30 8.23 -5.59
C ILE A 28 3.32 9.23 -5.02
N SER A 29 2.81 10.28 -4.39
CA SER A 29 3.63 11.32 -3.77
C SER A 29 4.37 10.80 -2.52
N SER A 30 5.37 11.56 -2.09
CA SER A 30 6.09 11.30 -0.85
C SER A 30 5.16 11.35 0.37
N SER A 31 4.14 12.21 0.36
CA SER A 31 3.14 12.32 1.43
C SER A 31 2.29 11.05 1.52
N VAL A 32 1.80 10.53 0.40
CA VAL A 32 1.04 9.27 0.35
C VAL A 32 1.90 8.10 0.83
N ALA A 33 3.14 8.00 0.36
CA ALA A 33 4.05 6.93 0.78
C ALA A 33 4.40 7.01 2.29
N THR A 34 4.36 8.20 2.90
CA THR A 34 4.48 8.34 4.37
C THR A 34 3.23 7.85 5.10
N LYS A 35 2.03 8.12 4.57
CA LYS A 35 0.77 7.62 5.12
C LYS A 35 0.71 6.09 5.12
N LEU A 36 1.10 5.47 4.01
CA LEU A 36 1.19 4.00 3.88
C LEU A 36 2.11 3.41 4.96
N ASN A 37 3.29 4.00 5.17
CA ASN A 37 4.23 3.54 6.21
C ASN A 37 3.69 3.72 7.64
N LYS A 38 2.83 4.71 7.86
CA LYS A 38 2.23 5.00 9.17
C LYS A 38 0.89 4.27 9.40
N ASN A 39 0.46 3.42 8.46
CA ASN A 39 -0.85 2.77 8.53
C ASN A 39 -2.01 3.77 8.61
N GLU A 40 -1.89 4.89 7.88
CA GLU A 40 -2.95 5.89 7.73
C GLU A 40 -3.79 5.62 6.47
N THR A 41 -5.04 6.09 6.45
CA THR A 41 -5.90 5.93 5.27
C THR A 41 -5.39 6.73 4.07
N VAL A 42 -5.52 6.13 2.90
CA VAL A 42 -5.27 6.76 1.60
C VAL A 42 -6.53 6.67 0.75
N SER A 43 -6.58 7.39 -0.37
CA SER A 43 -7.72 7.31 -1.29
C SER A 43 -7.77 5.94 -1.97
N LEU A 44 -8.98 5.51 -2.38
CA LEU A 44 -9.16 4.30 -3.17
C LEU A 44 -8.37 4.33 -4.49
N ASP A 45 -8.24 5.50 -5.11
CA ASP A 45 -7.41 5.70 -6.31
C ASP A 45 -5.95 5.27 -6.09
N VAL A 46 -5.37 5.61 -4.93
CA VAL A 46 -4.01 5.16 -4.57
C VAL A 46 -3.95 3.64 -4.48
N LEU A 47 -4.94 3.01 -3.83
CA LEU A 47 -5.00 1.56 -3.71
C LEU A 47 -5.12 0.90 -5.09
N MET A 48 -5.99 1.40 -5.97
CA MET A 48 -6.16 0.89 -7.34
C MET A 48 -4.86 0.97 -8.15
N ARG A 49 -4.10 2.06 -8.01
CA ARG A 49 -2.79 2.20 -8.67
C ARG A 49 -1.78 1.19 -8.16
N ILE A 50 -1.74 0.93 -6.86
CA ILE A 50 -0.89 -0.10 -6.26
C ILE A 50 -1.31 -1.50 -6.73
N CYS A 51 -2.61 -1.79 -6.74
CA CYS A 51 -3.17 -3.03 -7.29
C CYS A 51 -2.75 -3.26 -8.74
N LYS A 52 -2.74 -2.20 -9.56
CA LYS A 52 -2.27 -2.26 -10.95
C LYS A 52 -0.77 -2.61 -11.05
N VAL A 53 0.06 -2.10 -10.15
CA VAL A 53 1.51 -2.38 -10.13
C VAL A 53 1.79 -3.85 -9.81
N PHE A 54 1.06 -4.41 -8.85
CA PHE A 54 1.30 -5.78 -8.37
C PHE A 54 0.35 -6.83 -8.99
N HIS A 55 -0.56 -6.42 -9.87
CA HIS A 55 -1.58 -7.28 -10.47
C HIS A 55 -2.41 -8.06 -9.43
N CYS A 56 -2.85 -7.38 -8.38
CA CYS A 56 -3.58 -7.96 -7.24
C CYS A 56 -4.81 -7.14 -6.87
N ASP A 57 -5.60 -7.60 -5.89
CA ASP A 57 -6.78 -6.88 -5.37
C ASP A 57 -6.46 -6.10 -4.08
N ILE A 58 -7.36 -5.22 -3.65
CA ILE A 58 -7.17 -4.33 -2.49
C ILE A 58 -6.96 -5.15 -1.20
N GLY A 59 -7.60 -6.32 -1.09
CA GLY A 59 -7.43 -7.23 0.05
C GLY A 59 -6.05 -7.88 0.16
N ASP A 60 -5.27 -7.87 -0.93
CA ASP A 60 -3.90 -8.38 -0.96
C ASP A 60 -2.88 -7.32 -0.50
N ILE A 61 -3.26 -6.04 -0.49
CA ILE A 61 -2.37 -4.94 -0.10
C ILE A 61 -2.73 -4.33 1.27
N CYS A 62 -3.97 -4.44 1.71
CA CYS A 62 -4.40 -3.91 2.99
C CYS A 62 -5.48 -4.77 3.67
N GLU A 63 -5.66 -4.53 4.97
CA GLU A 63 -6.73 -5.12 5.77
C GLU A 63 -7.18 -4.14 6.84
N VAL A 64 -8.43 -4.27 7.28
CA VAL A 64 -8.97 -3.51 8.41
C VAL A 64 -8.89 -4.40 9.65
N ILE A 65 -8.15 -3.92 10.65
CA ILE A 65 -8.10 -4.55 11.98
C ILE A 65 -9.20 -3.91 12.81
N LEU A 66 -10.13 -4.74 13.30
CA LEU A 66 -11.14 -4.33 14.26
C LEU A 66 -10.49 -4.20 15.63
N ASP A 67 -10.82 -3.13 16.35
CA ASP A 67 -10.47 -3.06 17.77
C ASP A 67 -11.60 -3.83 18.50
N GLU A 68 -11.26 -4.57 19.56
CA GLU A 68 -12.25 -5.26 20.40
C GLU A 68 -13.26 -4.30 21.03
#